data_AF-A0A8H4WBY0-F1
#
_entry.id   AF-A0A8H4WBY0-F1
#
_cell.length_a   1.000
_cell.length_b   1.000
_cell.length_c   1.000
_cell.angle_alpha   90.00
_cell.angle_beta   90.00
_cell.angle_gamma   90.00
#
_symmetry.space_group_name_H-M   'P 1'
#
loop_
_entity.id
_entity.type
_entity.pdbx_description
1 polymer ?
#
loop_
_entity_poly.entity_id
_entity_poly.type
_entity_poly.pdbx_seq_one_letter_code
_entity_poly.pdbx_strand_id
1 'polypeptide(L)'
;MSERMMAKPPSYPANKRHSVDPGSIMKASPTQADGRTRNERQIWWDEWQKFASIGRELKHAAERHTSKTGTSVTDEKLAVVTAIEALLSFIMAFVANDQAKASSRQVGDSSTWLSIAPYWRVVRKNSVPYPALNSLCLLLGAVSFTAIHTLDLERLAISPIPGEHTPVPTPGSDGHTALLDENRKSRKEFLELKARLPECYKESQKLWIEGTRGLSEDVLGREFPTIWSQRSRNYSERGRSSLKAGDYAGSYFLPLGGTTPPIEVVRFGWSLLKEWCSKERVEWNGRLGL
;
A
#
# COMPACT_ATOMS: atom_id res chain seq x y z
N MET A 1 58.05 32.91 72.24
CA MET A 1 57.89 34.08 71.36
C MET A 1 57.54 33.52 69.98
N SER A 2 56.41 33.96 69.42
CA SER A 2 55.78 33.57 68.14
C SER A 2 56.79 33.49 66.97
N GLU A 3 56.56 32.78 65.86
CA GLU A 3 55.34 32.74 65.04
C GLU A 3 55.43 31.68 63.90
N ARG A 4 54.26 31.18 63.49
CA ARG A 4 53.85 30.59 62.19
C ARG A 4 54.50 29.31 61.62
N MET A 5 53.71 28.24 61.70
CA MET A 5 53.70 27.06 60.82
C MET A 5 53.10 27.40 59.44
N MET A 6 53.72 26.90 58.36
CA MET A 6 53.02 26.47 57.14
C MET A 6 53.72 25.23 56.58
N ALA A 7 52.92 24.19 56.32
CA ALA A 7 53.35 22.84 55.98
C ALA A 7 53.80 22.71 54.51
N LYS A 8 54.89 21.95 54.30
CA LYS A 8 55.38 21.49 53.00
C LYS A 8 54.73 20.15 52.62
N PRO A 9 54.25 19.97 51.37
CA PRO A 9 53.87 18.66 50.85
C PRO A 9 55.09 17.89 50.27
N PRO A 10 55.06 16.55 50.27
CA PRO A 10 56.18 15.73 49.82
C PRO A 10 56.20 15.53 48.29
N SER A 11 57.43 15.35 47.79
CA SER A 11 57.84 15.13 46.40
C SER A 11 57.52 13.73 45.87
N TYR A 12 57.02 13.64 44.63
CA TYR A 12 57.04 12.43 43.79
C TYR A 12 57.84 12.71 42.50
N PRO A 13 58.63 11.75 41.97
CA PRO A 13 59.44 11.96 40.79
C PRO A 13 58.71 11.63 39.47
N ALA A 14 59.06 12.43 38.47
CA ALA A 14 59.04 12.28 37.01
C ALA A 14 58.13 11.21 36.36
N ASN A 15 57.23 11.68 35.46
CA ASN A 15 56.90 10.92 34.27
C ASN A 15 56.82 11.82 33.02
N LYS A 16 57.40 11.32 31.93
CA LYS A 16 57.69 12.01 30.68
C LYS A 16 56.40 12.48 29.98
N ARG A 17 56.40 13.73 29.51
CA ARG A 17 55.41 14.26 28.56
C ARG A 17 55.61 13.59 27.20
N HIS A 18 54.59 12.89 26.70
CA HIS A 18 54.44 12.60 25.27
C HIS A 18 53.14 13.24 24.78
N SER A 19 53.31 14.03 23.71
CA SER A 19 52.28 14.79 22.99
C SER A 19 51.19 13.85 22.46
N VAL A 20 49.93 14.22 22.65
CA VAL A 20 48.78 13.50 22.10
C VAL A 20 48.40 14.16 20.77
N ASP A 21 48.60 13.47 19.65
CA ASP A 21 48.02 13.80 18.36
C ASP A 21 46.52 13.46 18.37
N PRO A 22 45.61 14.39 18.02
CA PRO A 22 44.20 14.09 17.85
C PRO A 22 43.95 13.67 16.39
N GLY A 23 44.04 12.38 16.10
CA GLY A 23 43.78 11.92 14.73
C GLY A 23 43.75 10.41 14.57
N SER A 24 42.64 9.77 14.92
CA SER A 24 42.02 8.67 14.15
C SER A 24 40.87 8.09 14.95
N ILE A 25 39.70 8.74 14.89
CA ILE A 25 38.45 8.06 15.21
C ILE A 25 38.17 7.19 13.98
N MET A 26 38.41 5.88 14.11
CA MET A 26 37.95 4.91 13.13
C MET A 26 36.42 5.04 13.00
N LYS A 27 35.97 5.72 11.94
CA LYS A 27 34.58 5.66 11.48
C LYS A 27 34.29 4.21 11.12
N ALA A 28 33.48 3.54 11.92
CA ALA A 28 32.83 2.30 11.52
C ALA A 28 32.01 2.59 10.25
N SER A 29 32.37 1.92 9.16
CA SER A 29 31.68 2.02 7.87
C SER A 29 30.24 1.50 7.99
N PRO A 30 29.22 2.24 7.51
CA PRO A 30 27.84 1.78 7.50
C PRO A 30 27.62 0.88 6.27
N THR A 31 28.09 -0.37 6.30
CA THR A 31 28.04 -1.23 5.08
C THR A 31 27.09 -2.41 5.21
N GLN A 32 26.57 -2.72 6.40
CA GLN A 32 25.64 -3.84 6.58
C GLN A 32 24.15 -3.47 6.49
N ALA A 33 23.79 -2.20 6.75
CA ALA A 33 22.39 -1.76 6.66
C ALA A 33 21.89 -1.68 5.21
N ASP A 34 22.74 -1.22 4.29
CA ASP A 34 22.39 -1.01 2.87
C ASP A 34 22.19 -2.32 2.10
N GLY A 35 22.88 -3.41 2.48
CA GLY A 35 22.69 -4.72 1.87
C GLY A 35 21.34 -5.35 2.21
N ARG A 36 20.86 -5.13 3.45
CA ARG A 36 19.59 -5.70 3.94
C ARG A 36 18.37 -5.00 3.33
N THR A 37 18.38 -3.67 3.25
CA THR A 37 17.31 -2.88 2.63
C THR A 37 17.23 -3.12 1.11
N ARG A 38 18.37 -3.27 0.43
CA ARG A 38 18.42 -3.64 -0.99
C ARG A 38 17.80 -5.02 -1.25
N ASN A 39 18.04 -5.98 -0.37
CA ASN A 39 17.45 -7.32 -0.46
C ASN A 39 15.93 -7.27 -0.23
N GLU A 40 15.47 -6.57 0.81
CA GLU A 40 14.03 -6.41 1.10
C GLU A 40 13.27 -5.74 -0.05
N ARG A 41 13.84 -4.68 -0.66
CA ARG A 41 13.26 -4.05 -1.85
C ARG A 41 13.09 -5.04 -3.00
N GLN A 42 14.11 -5.85 -3.28
CA GLN A 42 14.07 -6.80 -4.39
C GLN A 42 12.98 -7.85 -4.17
N ILE A 43 12.87 -8.39 -2.95
CA ILE A 43 11.83 -9.37 -2.60
C ILE A 43 10.42 -8.78 -2.84
N TRP A 44 10.18 -7.54 -2.39
CA TRP A 44 8.90 -6.86 -2.63
C TRP A 44 8.64 -6.58 -4.11
N TRP A 45 9.68 -6.30 -4.88
CA TRP A 45 9.60 -6.08 -6.32
C TRP A 45 9.22 -7.37 -7.07
N ASP A 46 9.79 -8.51 -6.66
CA ASP A 46 9.46 -9.82 -7.23
C ASP A 46 8.00 -10.19 -6.94
N GLU A 47 7.51 -9.92 -5.73
CA GLU A 47 6.09 -10.12 -5.38
C GLU A 47 5.16 -9.19 -6.17
N TRP A 48 5.54 -7.92 -6.39
CA TRP A 48 4.80 -7.03 -7.28
C TRP A 48 4.67 -7.62 -8.68
N GLN A 49 5.76 -8.10 -9.28
CA GLN A 49 5.75 -8.70 -10.61
C GLN A 49 4.88 -9.95 -10.68
N LYS A 50 5.00 -10.84 -9.69
CA LYS A 50 4.22 -12.07 -9.58
C LYS A 50 2.72 -11.78 -9.55
N PHE A 51 2.26 -10.95 -8.62
CA PHE A 51 0.83 -10.64 -8.51
C PHE A 51 0.31 -9.84 -9.71
N ALA A 52 1.13 -8.95 -10.29
CA ALA A 52 0.75 -8.24 -11.50
C ALA A 52 0.59 -9.20 -12.71
N SER A 53 1.43 -10.23 -12.83
CA SER A 53 1.29 -11.27 -13.86
C SER A 53 0.00 -12.06 -13.67
N ILE A 54 -0.24 -12.56 -12.45
CA ILE A 54 -1.45 -13.31 -12.11
C ILE A 54 -2.70 -12.46 -12.42
N GLY A 55 -2.71 -11.19 -12.02
CA GLY A 55 -3.83 -10.27 -12.30
C GLY A 55 -4.10 -10.07 -13.79
N ARG A 56 -3.04 -9.93 -14.62
CA ARG A 56 -3.19 -9.82 -16.09
C ARG A 56 -3.74 -11.09 -16.72
N GLU A 57 -3.21 -12.24 -16.31
CA GLU A 57 -3.65 -13.54 -16.81
C GLU A 57 -5.12 -13.80 -16.45
N LEU A 58 -5.51 -13.55 -15.19
CA LEU A 58 -6.89 -13.67 -14.72
C LEU A 58 -7.83 -12.69 -15.43
N LYS A 59 -7.40 -11.44 -15.65
CA LYS A 59 -8.18 -10.47 -16.41
C LYS A 59 -8.53 -11.00 -17.81
N HIS A 60 -7.53 -11.53 -18.52
CA HIS A 60 -7.75 -12.11 -19.85
C HIS A 60 -8.56 -13.41 -19.79
N ALA A 61 -8.41 -14.22 -18.74
CA ALA A 61 -9.23 -15.41 -18.54
C ALA A 61 -10.71 -15.05 -18.35
N ALA A 62 -11.00 -14.03 -17.53
CA ALA A 62 -12.35 -13.50 -17.33
C ALA A 62 -13.02 -13.05 -18.64
N GLU A 63 -12.27 -12.36 -19.51
CA GLU A 63 -12.75 -11.95 -20.84
C GLU A 63 -13.04 -13.15 -21.76
N ARG A 64 -12.25 -14.22 -21.67
CA ARG A 64 -12.46 -15.43 -22.49
C ARG A 64 -13.75 -16.17 -22.12
N HIS A 65 -14.13 -16.18 -20.84
CA HIS A 65 -15.36 -16.85 -20.37
C HIS A 65 -16.62 -16.28 -21.03
N THR A 66 -16.64 -14.99 -21.37
CA THR A 66 -17.82 -14.32 -21.96
C THR A 66 -17.70 -14.05 -23.46
N SER A 67 -16.58 -14.44 -24.09
CA SER A 67 -16.30 -14.16 -25.51
C SER A 67 -17.05 -15.04 -26.51
N LYS A 68 -17.70 -16.12 -26.06
CA LYS A 68 -18.38 -17.09 -26.94
C LYS A 68 -19.86 -16.76 -27.07
N THR A 69 -20.44 -16.97 -28.24
CA THR A 69 -21.90 -16.88 -28.45
C THR A 69 -22.60 -18.00 -27.68
N GLY A 70 -23.57 -17.67 -26.83
CA GLY A 70 -24.29 -18.65 -26.01
C GLY A 70 -23.64 -18.98 -24.67
N THR A 71 -22.95 -18.02 -24.04
CA THR A 71 -22.38 -18.14 -22.68
C THR A 71 -23.42 -18.67 -21.69
N SER A 72 -23.06 -19.71 -20.93
CA SER A 72 -23.94 -20.24 -19.89
C SER A 72 -23.93 -19.35 -18.64
N VAL A 73 -24.96 -19.43 -17.80
CA VAL A 73 -24.99 -18.72 -16.50
C VAL A 73 -23.78 -19.09 -15.63
N THR A 74 -23.31 -20.34 -15.71
CA THR A 74 -22.13 -20.81 -14.98
C THR A 74 -20.85 -20.12 -15.49
N ASP A 75 -20.73 -19.94 -16.81
CA ASP A 75 -19.60 -19.22 -17.41
C ASP A 75 -19.60 -17.73 -17.02
N GLU A 76 -20.78 -17.11 -16.95
CA GLU A 76 -20.92 -15.71 -16.50
C GLU A 76 -20.49 -15.55 -15.04
N LYS A 77 -20.93 -16.46 -14.15
CA LYS A 77 -20.50 -16.46 -12.74
C LYS A 77 -19.00 -16.64 -12.62
N LEU A 78 -18.43 -17.60 -13.35
CA LEU A 78 -16.98 -17.85 -13.35
C LEU A 78 -16.20 -16.65 -13.89
N ALA A 79 -16.71 -15.97 -14.92
CA ALA A 79 -16.10 -14.76 -15.45
C ALA A 79 -16.03 -13.65 -14.39
N VAL A 80 -17.11 -13.41 -13.65
CA VAL A 80 -17.15 -12.38 -12.60
C VAL A 80 -16.22 -12.73 -11.43
N VAL A 81 -16.23 -13.98 -10.96
CA VAL A 81 -15.33 -14.43 -9.89
C VAL A 81 -13.87 -14.27 -10.31
N THR A 82 -13.53 -14.72 -11.51
CA THR A 82 -12.17 -14.59 -12.08
C THR A 82 -11.75 -13.13 -12.22
N ALA A 83 -12.69 -12.24 -12.59
CA ALA A 83 -12.42 -10.81 -12.70
C ALA A 83 -12.20 -10.14 -11.33
N ILE A 84 -12.94 -10.56 -10.30
CA ILE A 84 -12.73 -10.09 -8.92
C ILE A 84 -11.41 -10.63 -8.38
N GLU A 85 -11.05 -11.88 -8.67
CA GLU A 85 -9.74 -12.44 -8.31
C GLU A 85 -8.58 -11.66 -8.97
N ALA A 86 -8.76 -11.22 -10.22
CA ALA A 86 -7.81 -10.33 -10.87
C ALA A 86 -7.67 -9.00 -10.12
N LEU A 87 -8.77 -8.41 -9.62
CA LEU A 87 -8.70 -7.19 -8.77
C LEU A 87 -7.95 -7.44 -7.46
N LEU A 88 -8.23 -8.56 -6.77
CA LEU A 88 -7.50 -8.96 -5.57
C LEU A 88 -5.99 -9.07 -5.86
N SER A 89 -5.63 -9.66 -6.99
CA SER A 89 -4.24 -9.81 -7.45
C SER A 89 -3.58 -8.45 -7.71
N PHE A 90 -4.27 -7.53 -8.38
CA PHE A 90 -3.73 -6.18 -8.59
C PHE A 90 -3.53 -5.42 -7.28
N ILE A 91 -4.49 -5.50 -6.34
CA ILE A 91 -4.34 -4.88 -5.02
C ILE A 91 -3.13 -5.46 -4.28
N MET A 92 -2.91 -6.77 -4.31
CA MET A 92 -1.71 -7.40 -3.75
C MET A 92 -0.43 -6.89 -4.41
N ALA A 93 -0.41 -6.78 -5.74
CA ALA A 93 0.72 -6.24 -6.47
C ALA A 93 1.03 -4.79 -6.04
N PHE A 94 -0.01 -3.98 -5.82
CA PHE A 94 0.16 -2.58 -5.47
C PHE A 94 0.64 -2.40 -4.03
N VAL A 95 0.12 -3.20 -3.10
CA VAL A 95 0.66 -3.29 -1.74
C VAL A 95 2.14 -3.66 -1.78
N ALA A 96 2.53 -4.65 -2.57
CA ALA A 96 3.94 -5.04 -2.70
C ALA A 96 4.82 -3.92 -3.29
N ASN A 97 4.31 -3.18 -4.28
CA ASN A 97 4.98 -2.01 -4.84
C ASN A 97 5.16 -0.89 -3.81
N ASP A 98 4.15 -0.62 -2.99
CA ASP A 98 4.24 0.38 -1.91
C ASP A 98 5.30 -0.02 -0.88
N GLN A 99 5.35 -1.31 -0.50
CA GLN A 99 6.38 -1.83 0.40
C GLN A 99 7.80 -1.72 -0.19
N ALA A 100 7.96 -1.98 -1.50
CA ALA A 100 9.24 -1.81 -2.18
C ALA A 100 9.72 -0.34 -2.16
N LYS A 101 8.80 0.61 -2.39
CA LYS A 101 9.09 2.07 -2.33
C LYS A 101 9.42 2.51 -0.91
N ALA A 102 8.64 2.07 0.07
CA ALA A 102 8.86 2.36 1.49
C ALA A 102 10.23 1.85 1.96
N SER A 103 10.64 0.64 1.53
CA SER A 103 11.96 0.05 1.83
C SER A 103 13.12 0.89 1.29
N SER A 104 12.87 1.70 0.25
CA SER A 104 13.85 2.60 -0.37
C SER A 104 13.75 4.04 0.13
N ARG A 105 12.90 4.32 1.13
CA ARG A 105 12.54 5.67 1.60
C ARG A 105 12.06 6.57 0.46
N GLN A 106 11.52 5.98 -0.60
CA GLN A 106 10.88 6.73 -1.67
C GLN A 106 9.50 7.12 -1.22
N VAL A 107 9.11 8.36 -1.53
CA VAL A 107 7.76 8.82 -1.25
C VAL A 107 6.81 8.03 -2.15
N GLY A 108 5.75 7.50 -1.54
CA GLY A 108 4.72 6.81 -2.28
C GLY A 108 4.10 7.71 -3.35
N ASP A 109 3.73 7.13 -4.48
CA ASP A 109 2.94 7.81 -5.49
C ASP A 109 1.77 6.90 -5.86
N SER A 110 0.65 7.51 -6.21
CA SER A 110 -0.60 6.81 -6.51
C SER A 110 -0.67 6.28 -7.94
N SER A 111 0.36 6.43 -8.78
CA SER A 111 0.28 6.10 -10.22
C SER A 111 -0.07 4.63 -10.46
N THR A 112 0.53 3.73 -9.68
CA THR A 112 0.25 2.30 -9.74
C THR A 112 -1.19 2.01 -9.36
N TRP A 113 -1.67 2.59 -8.27
CA TRP A 113 -3.06 2.44 -7.80
C TRP A 113 -4.08 3.00 -8.78
N LEU A 114 -3.80 4.15 -9.42
CA LEU A 114 -4.69 4.76 -10.41
C LEU A 114 -4.97 3.83 -11.60
N SER A 115 -4.05 2.93 -11.92
CA SER A 115 -4.19 2.00 -13.04
C SER A 115 -5.32 0.96 -12.86
N ILE A 116 -5.79 0.69 -11.64
CA ILE A 116 -6.90 -0.26 -11.41
C ILE A 116 -8.27 0.32 -11.74
N ALA A 117 -8.43 1.64 -11.68
CA ALA A 117 -9.73 2.29 -11.76
C ALA A 117 -10.53 1.94 -13.03
N PRO A 118 -9.94 1.92 -14.25
CA PRO A 118 -10.66 1.50 -15.45
C PRO A 118 -11.16 0.06 -15.37
N TYR A 119 -10.32 -0.86 -14.89
CA TYR A 119 -10.68 -2.27 -14.79
C TYR A 119 -11.73 -2.52 -13.71
N TRP A 120 -11.58 -1.90 -12.54
CA TRP A 120 -12.58 -1.96 -11.46
C TRP A 120 -13.97 -1.53 -11.93
N ARG A 121 -14.10 -0.48 -12.74
CA ARG A 121 -15.41 -0.05 -13.28
C ARG A 121 -16.06 -1.14 -14.14
N VAL A 122 -15.27 -1.85 -14.94
CA VAL A 122 -15.75 -2.99 -15.76
C VAL A 122 -16.23 -4.12 -14.86
N VAL A 123 -15.41 -4.53 -13.88
CA VAL A 123 -15.77 -5.63 -12.96
C VAL A 123 -17.01 -5.27 -12.14
N ARG A 124 -17.10 -4.03 -11.63
CA ARG A 124 -18.27 -3.52 -10.91
C ARG A 124 -19.53 -3.67 -11.76
N LYS A 125 -19.51 -3.22 -13.02
CA LYS A 125 -20.65 -3.36 -13.94
C LYS A 125 -21.04 -4.83 -14.13
N ASN A 126 -20.07 -5.70 -14.34
CA ASN A 126 -20.33 -7.12 -14.61
C ASN A 126 -20.82 -7.88 -13.37
N SER A 127 -20.48 -7.42 -12.17
CA SER A 127 -20.89 -8.04 -10.90
C SER A 127 -22.32 -7.68 -10.44
N VAL A 128 -22.99 -6.70 -11.06
CA VAL A 128 -24.34 -6.24 -10.67
C VAL A 128 -25.36 -7.37 -10.49
N PRO A 129 -25.41 -8.42 -11.35
CA PRO A 129 -26.34 -9.53 -11.17
C PRO A 129 -26.11 -10.39 -9.92
N TYR A 130 -24.96 -10.25 -9.25
CA TYR A 130 -24.54 -11.06 -8.13
C TYR A 130 -24.29 -10.18 -6.89
N PRO A 131 -25.31 -9.92 -6.05
CA PRO A 131 -25.26 -8.87 -5.02
C PRO A 131 -24.07 -8.94 -4.04
N ALA A 132 -23.71 -10.14 -3.58
CA ALA A 132 -22.56 -10.31 -2.68
C ALA A 132 -21.23 -9.99 -3.37
N LEU A 133 -21.07 -10.44 -4.63
CA LEU A 133 -19.88 -10.14 -5.44
C LEU A 133 -19.82 -8.66 -5.83
N ASN A 134 -20.96 -8.04 -6.12
CA ASN A 134 -21.05 -6.60 -6.36
C ASN A 134 -20.57 -5.83 -5.14
N SER A 135 -21.09 -6.18 -3.97
CA SER A 135 -20.73 -5.54 -2.70
C SER A 135 -19.24 -5.71 -2.39
N LEU A 136 -18.67 -6.90 -2.63
CA LEU A 136 -17.23 -7.10 -2.56
C LEU A 136 -16.47 -6.19 -3.54
N CYS A 137 -16.92 -6.11 -4.80
CA CYS A 137 -16.30 -5.23 -5.79
C CYS A 137 -16.35 -3.76 -5.36
N LEU A 138 -17.41 -3.31 -4.68
CA LEU A 138 -17.49 -1.96 -4.10
C LEU A 138 -16.44 -1.78 -2.99
N LEU A 139 -16.27 -2.75 -2.09
CA LEU A 139 -15.24 -2.70 -1.03
C LEU A 139 -13.82 -2.67 -1.60
N LEU A 140 -13.55 -3.43 -2.68
CA LEU A 140 -12.26 -3.40 -3.38
C LEU A 140 -12.00 -2.04 -4.03
N GLY A 141 -13.03 -1.41 -4.59
CA GLY A 141 -12.96 -0.03 -5.05
C GLY A 141 -12.68 0.93 -3.90
N ALA A 142 -13.44 0.80 -2.81
CA ALA A 142 -13.34 1.66 -1.64
C ALA A 142 -11.91 1.70 -1.09
N VAL A 143 -11.31 0.54 -0.86
CA VAL A 143 -9.93 0.45 -0.35
C VAL A 143 -8.88 0.96 -1.35
N SER A 144 -9.12 0.78 -2.65
CA SER A 144 -8.23 1.32 -3.70
C SER A 144 -8.27 2.85 -3.73
N PHE A 145 -9.47 3.46 -3.67
CA PHE A 145 -9.60 4.92 -3.62
C PHE A 145 -9.12 5.51 -2.30
N THR A 146 -9.27 4.79 -1.17
CA THR A 146 -8.64 5.16 0.09
C THR A 146 -7.12 5.17 -0.03
N ALA A 147 -6.51 4.14 -0.63
CA ALA A 147 -5.06 4.10 -0.85
C ALA A 147 -4.56 5.25 -1.74
N ILE A 148 -5.26 5.53 -2.86
CA ILE A 148 -4.95 6.68 -3.73
C ILE A 148 -5.01 7.98 -2.93
N HIS A 149 -6.08 8.20 -2.17
CA HIS A 149 -6.26 9.40 -1.36
C HIS A 149 -5.13 9.58 -0.34
N THR A 150 -4.77 8.51 0.38
CA THR A 150 -3.67 8.55 1.37
C THR A 150 -2.32 8.87 0.71
N LEU A 151 -1.98 8.19 -0.39
CA LEU A 151 -0.72 8.43 -1.11
C LEU A 151 -0.65 9.84 -1.70
N ASP A 152 -1.76 10.33 -2.28
CA ASP A 152 -1.84 11.69 -2.81
C ASP A 152 -1.72 12.74 -1.69
N LEU A 153 -2.23 12.45 -0.49
CA LEU A 153 -2.15 13.35 0.64
C LEU A 153 -0.71 13.45 1.17
N GLU A 154 -0.02 12.30 1.28
CA GLU A 154 1.41 12.24 1.59
C GLU A 154 2.25 12.99 0.55
N ARG A 155 1.91 12.81 -0.73
CA ARG A 155 2.58 13.50 -1.83
C ARG A 155 2.36 15.01 -1.78
N LEU A 156 1.14 15.46 -1.49
CA LEU A 156 0.83 16.88 -1.32
C LEU A 156 1.60 17.50 -0.15
N ALA A 157 1.73 16.77 0.96
CA ALA A 157 2.41 17.26 2.16
C ALA A 157 3.90 17.59 1.95
N ILE A 158 4.53 16.98 0.93
CA ILE A 158 5.93 17.25 0.58
C ILE A 158 6.11 18.06 -0.71
N SER A 159 5.02 18.35 -1.43
CA SER A 159 5.07 19.07 -2.70
C SER A 159 5.34 20.56 -2.46
N PRO A 160 6.25 21.20 -3.20
CA PRO A 160 6.51 22.63 -3.05
C PRO A 160 5.26 23.43 -3.42
N ILE A 161 4.94 24.47 -2.64
CA ILE A 161 3.79 25.33 -2.94
C ILE A 161 4.12 26.13 -4.21
N PRO A 162 3.25 26.09 -5.24
CA PRO A 162 3.48 26.85 -6.46
C PRO A 162 3.57 28.36 -6.15
N GLY A 163 4.73 28.96 -6.44
CA GLY A 163 4.96 30.40 -6.27
C GLY A 163 5.69 30.82 -4.98
N GLU A 164 6.01 29.89 -4.07
CA GLU A 164 6.76 30.22 -2.83
C GLU A 164 8.26 30.46 -3.07
N HIS A 165 8.80 29.95 -4.19
CA HIS A 165 10.14 30.27 -4.67
C HIS A 165 10.05 31.08 -5.96
N THR A 166 10.00 32.40 -5.87
CA THR A 166 10.44 33.29 -6.95
C THR A 166 11.97 33.36 -6.89
N PRO A 167 12.70 32.73 -7.83
CA PRO A 167 14.14 32.86 -7.86
C PRO A 167 14.49 34.31 -8.18
N VAL A 168 15.34 34.94 -7.36
CA VAL A 168 15.97 36.20 -7.73
C VAL A 168 16.85 35.92 -8.95
N PRO A 169 16.71 36.65 -10.08
CA PRO A 169 17.49 36.37 -11.29
C PRO A 169 18.99 36.51 -10.98
N THR A 170 19.73 35.42 -11.03
CA THR A 170 21.20 35.47 -10.98
C THR A 170 21.71 35.57 -12.42
N PRO A 171 22.43 36.64 -12.80
CA PRO A 171 22.83 36.86 -14.19
C PRO A 171 23.78 35.77 -14.68
N GLY A 172 23.45 35.11 -15.80
CA GLY A 172 24.40 34.30 -16.58
C GLY A 172 24.18 32.77 -16.63
N SER A 173 23.02 32.24 -16.23
CA SER A 173 22.81 30.77 -16.21
C SER A 173 21.72 30.29 -17.18
N ASP A 174 22.08 29.32 -18.04
CA ASP A 174 21.16 28.46 -18.81
C ASP A 174 20.16 27.67 -17.92
N GLY A 175 20.30 27.76 -16.59
CA GLY A 175 19.39 27.20 -15.59
C GLY A 175 17.98 27.81 -15.57
N HIS A 176 17.74 28.93 -16.26
CA HIS A 176 16.41 29.56 -16.26
C HIS A 176 15.33 28.68 -16.90
N THR A 177 15.65 27.98 -18.00
CA THR A 177 14.69 27.09 -18.70
C THR A 177 14.35 25.85 -17.87
N ALA A 178 15.36 25.21 -17.25
CA ALA A 178 15.16 24.04 -16.40
C ALA A 178 14.33 24.35 -15.14
N LEU A 179 14.56 25.52 -14.51
CA LEU A 179 13.78 25.95 -13.35
C LEU A 179 12.33 26.31 -13.70
N LEU A 180 12.09 26.89 -14.87
CA LEU A 180 10.73 27.17 -15.35
C LEU A 180 9.94 25.87 -15.62
N ASP A 181 10.60 24.86 -16.19
CA ASP A 181 9.97 23.57 -16.47
C ASP A 181 9.64 22.79 -15.18
N GLU A 182 10.54 22.79 -14.18
CA GLU A 182 10.25 22.18 -12.87
C GLU A 182 9.12 22.92 -12.12
N ASN A 183 9.06 24.25 -12.22
CA ASN A 183 7.95 25.02 -11.66
C ASN A 183 6.61 24.71 -12.36
N ARG A 184 6.61 24.58 -13.70
CA ARG A 184 5.42 24.17 -14.47
C ARG A 184 4.95 22.78 -14.09
N LYS A 185 5.88 21.83 -13.94
CA LYS A 185 5.61 20.46 -13.52
C LYS A 185 5.04 20.41 -12.10
N SER A 186 5.65 21.12 -11.17
CA SER A 186 5.20 21.21 -9.77
C SER A 186 3.80 21.82 -9.68
N ARG A 187 3.53 22.89 -10.44
CA ARG A 187 2.20 23.50 -10.52
C ARG A 187 1.16 22.55 -11.10
N LYS A 188 1.51 21.79 -12.15
CA LYS A 188 0.62 20.79 -12.75
C LYS A 188 0.29 19.68 -11.74
N GLU A 189 1.31 19.12 -11.09
CA GLU A 189 1.14 18.08 -10.06
C GLU A 189 0.26 18.58 -8.90
N PHE A 190 0.49 19.80 -8.40
CA PHE A 190 -0.32 20.40 -7.35
C PHE A 190 -1.80 20.54 -7.75
N LEU A 191 -2.07 20.98 -8.99
CA LEU A 191 -3.44 21.10 -9.50
C LEU A 191 -4.12 19.73 -9.65
N GLU A 192 -3.38 18.72 -10.11
CA GLU A 192 -3.87 17.34 -10.22
C GLU A 192 -4.21 16.75 -8.84
N LEU A 193 -3.33 16.92 -7.86
CA LEU A 193 -3.56 16.47 -6.48
C LEU A 193 -4.77 17.18 -5.86
N LYS A 194 -4.86 18.51 -6.02
CA LYS A 194 -5.98 19.31 -5.50
C LYS A 194 -7.33 18.87 -6.07
N ALA A 195 -7.38 18.48 -7.34
CA ALA A 195 -8.60 17.96 -7.96
C ALA A 195 -8.91 16.54 -7.47
N ARG A 196 -7.91 15.65 -7.47
CA ARG A 196 -8.10 14.21 -7.24
C ARG A 196 -8.36 13.83 -5.78
N LEU A 197 -7.73 14.53 -4.82
CA LEU A 197 -7.88 14.27 -3.39
C LEU A 197 -9.34 14.23 -2.91
N PRO A 198 -10.17 15.29 -3.11
CA PRO A 198 -11.56 15.29 -2.67
C PRO A 198 -12.41 14.27 -3.45
N GLU A 199 -12.11 14.02 -4.72
CA GLU A 199 -12.83 13.03 -5.53
C GLU A 199 -12.62 11.62 -5.02
N CYS A 200 -11.37 11.21 -4.80
CA CYS A 200 -11.03 9.89 -4.27
C CYS A 200 -11.58 9.69 -2.86
N TYR A 201 -11.52 10.72 -2.01
CA TYR A 201 -12.13 10.67 -0.68
C TYR A 201 -13.64 10.40 -0.78
N LYS A 202 -14.38 11.23 -1.52
CA LYS A 202 -15.84 11.09 -1.67
C LYS A 202 -16.24 9.75 -2.26
N GLU A 203 -15.57 9.32 -3.32
CA GLU A 203 -15.85 8.02 -3.96
C GLU A 203 -15.55 6.87 -2.99
N SER A 204 -14.43 6.91 -2.26
CA SER A 204 -14.10 5.89 -1.26
C SER A 204 -15.19 5.79 -0.17
N GLN A 205 -15.64 6.92 0.38
CA GLN A 205 -16.67 6.94 1.43
C GLN A 205 -17.99 6.35 0.94
N LYS A 206 -18.42 6.74 -0.26
CA LYS A 206 -19.62 6.18 -0.90
C LYS A 206 -19.52 4.66 -1.05
N LEU A 207 -18.40 4.19 -1.59
CA LEU A 207 -18.18 2.76 -1.84
C LEU A 207 -18.08 1.95 -0.55
N TRP A 208 -17.45 2.50 0.50
CA TRP A 208 -17.44 1.87 1.82
C TRP A 208 -18.87 1.67 2.33
N ILE A 209 -19.68 2.73 2.34
CA ILE A 209 -21.07 2.66 2.83
C ILE A 209 -21.91 1.66 2.03
N GLU A 210 -21.85 1.71 0.70
CA GLU A 210 -22.62 0.81 -0.17
C GLU A 210 -22.15 -0.65 -0.02
N GLY A 211 -20.83 -0.88 -0.05
CA GLY A 211 -20.24 -2.21 0.08
C GLY A 211 -20.50 -2.86 1.44
N THR A 212 -20.33 -2.13 2.54
CA THR A 212 -20.59 -2.67 3.89
C THR A 212 -22.07 -2.87 4.15
N ARG A 213 -22.95 -2.13 3.48
CA ARG A 213 -24.40 -2.36 3.55
C ARG A 213 -24.78 -3.68 2.89
N GLY A 214 -24.23 -3.96 1.72
CA GLY A 214 -24.50 -5.21 0.99
C GLY A 214 -23.85 -6.46 1.60
N LEU A 215 -22.83 -6.28 2.44
CA LEU A 215 -22.18 -7.31 3.25
C LEU A 215 -22.24 -6.96 4.74
N SER A 216 -23.43 -6.60 5.22
CA SER A 216 -23.63 -6.28 6.64
C SER A 216 -23.41 -7.50 7.53
N GLU A 217 -23.23 -7.28 8.82
CA GLU A 217 -23.05 -8.38 9.80
C GLU A 217 -24.20 -9.39 9.76
N ASP A 218 -25.45 -8.92 9.61
CA ASP A 218 -26.63 -9.79 9.48
C ASP A 218 -26.59 -10.61 8.18
N VAL A 219 -26.20 -10.00 7.07
CA VAL A 219 -26.06 -10.69 5.77
C VAL A 219 -24.95 -11.73 5.87
N LEU A 220 -23.78 -11.36 6.40
CA LEU A 220 -22.65 -12.28 6.54
C LEU A 220 -22.99 -13.44 7.48
N GLY A 221 -23.58 -13.16 8.65
CA GLY A 221 -23.95 -14.21 9.60
C GLY A 221 -24.99 -15.20 9.06
N ARG A 222 -25.91 -14.75 8.21
CA ARG A 222 -26.96 -15.59 7.63
C ARG A 222 -26.53 -16.30 6.35
N GLU A 223 -25.87 -15.59 5.43
CA GLU A 223 -25.63 -16.06 4.06
C GLU A 223 -24.23 -16.58 3.81
N PHE A 224 -23.27 -16.21 4.68
CA PHE A 224 -21.86 -16.59 4.62
C PHE A 224 -21.34 -16.99 6.03
N PRO A 225 -21.97 -18.00 6.68
CA PRO A 225 -21.65 -18.37 8.05
C PRO A 225 -20.20 -18.83 8.24
N THR A 226 -19.57 -19.38 7.19
CA THR A 226 -18.21 -19.89 7.27
C THR A 226 -17.23 -18.74 7.46
N ILE A 227 -17.22 -17.76 6.55
CA ILE A 227 -16.34 -16.59 6.68
C ILE A 227 -16.72 -15.71 7.88
N TRP A 228 -17.99 -15.67 8.26
CA TRP A 228 -18.42 -14.97 9.45
C TRP A 228 -17.77 -15.56 10.69
N SER A 229 -17.73 -16.89 10.80
CA SER A 229 -17.13 -17.59 11.95
C SER A 229 -15.60 -17.44 12.00
N GLN A 230 -14.93 -17.32 10.84
CA GLN A 230 -13.47 -17.21 10.72
C GLN A 230 -12.90 -15.82 11.03
N ARG A 231 -13.76 -14.80 11.16
CA ARG A 231 -13.31 -13.44 11.49
C ARG A 231 -12.53 -13.40 12.80
N SER A 232 -11.50 -12.58 12.86
CA SER A 232 -10.77 -12.34 14.10
C SER A 232 -11.64 -11.58 15.10
N ARG A 233 -11.62 -12.04 16.36
CA ARG A 233 -12.28 -11.39 17.51
C ARG A 233 -11.29 -10.64 18.40
N ASN A 234 -9.99 -10.80 18.16
CA ASN A 234 -8.95 -10.18 18.97
C ASN A 234 -8.56 -8.80 18.41
N TYR A 235 -9.45 -7.81 18.55
CA TYR A 235 -9.25 -6.47 17.99
C TYR A 235 -8.01 -5.75 18.53
N SER A 236 -7.46 -6.18 19.68
CA SER A 236 -6.21 -5.62 20.21
C SER A 236 -5.01 -5.86 19.28
N GLU A 237 -5.07 -6.88 18.43
CA GLU A 237 -4.01 -7.24 17.46
C GLU A 237 -4.21 -6.59 16.08
N ARG A 238 -5.35 -5.91 15.86
CA ARG A 238 -5.62 -5.25 14.58
C ARG A 238 -4.61 -4.14 14.33
N GLY A 239 -3.95 -4.19 13.17
CA GLY A 239 -2.93 -3.21 12.78
C GLY A 239 -1.56 -3.38 13.48
N ARG A 240 -1.39 -4.34 14.40
CA ARG A 240 -0.10 -4.60 15.04
C ARG A 240 0.85 -5.43 14.19
N SER A 241 0.31 -6.24 13.28
CA SER A 241 1.10 -7.13 12.45
C SER A 241 1.71 -6.38 11.25
N SER A 242 3.04 -6.41 11.14
CA SER A 242 3.74 -5.95 9.94
C SER A 242 3.61 -6.99 8.83
N LEU A 243 3.31 -6.54 7.61
CA LEU A 243 3.26 -7.41 6.44
C LEU A 243 4.66 -7.93 6.08
N LYS A 244 4.77 -9.21 5.74
CA LYS A 244 6.01 -9.84 5.29
C LYS A 244 5.82 -10.39 3.88
N ALA A 245 6.82 -10.20 3.03
CA ALA A 245 6.78 -10.75 1.68
C ALA A 245 6.73 -12.29 1.72
N GLY A 246 5.90 -12.88 0.88
CA GLY A 246 5.64 -14.33 0.88
C GLY A 246 4.70 -14.84 1.97
N ASP A 247 4.35 -14.02 2.97
CA ASP A 247 3.42 -14.39 4.06
C ASP A 247 2.19 -13.50 4.05
N TYR A 248 1.23 -13.89 3.22
CA TYR A 248 0.00 -13.13 2.98
C TYR A 248 -1.24 -13.77 3.60
N ALA A 249 -1.14 -15.02 4.05
CA ALA A 249 -2.18 -15.69 4.81
C ALA A 249 -2.42 -14.94 6.14
N GLY A 250 -3.62 -15.10 6.70
CA GLY A 250 -3.93 -14.53 8.00
C GLY A 250 -5.40 -14.20 8.16
N SER A 251 -5.75 -13.70 9.35
CA SER A 251 -7.12 -13.33 9.66
C SER A 251 -7.50 -11.96 9.09
N TYR A 252 -8.80 -11.71 9.07
CA TYR A 252 -9.41 -10.42 8.78
C TYR A 252 -10.36 -10.05 9.92
N PHE A 253 -10.59 -8.74 10.09
CA PHE A 253 -11.54 -8.22 11.07
C PHE A 253 -12.79 -7.70 10.35
N LEU A 254 -13.93 -7.77 11.02
CA LEU A 254 -15.19 -7.19 10.57
C LEU A 254 -15.75 -6.28 11.66
N PRO A 255 -16.54 -5.24 11.35
CA PRO A 255 -16.81 -4.74 10.00
C PRO A 255 -15.56 -4.09 9.36
N LEU A 256 -15.51 -4.12 8.02
CA LEU A 256 -14.50 -3.38 7.27
C LEU A 256 -14.86 -1.89 7.24
N GLY A 257 -13.87 -1.02 7.06
CA GLY A 257 -14.09 0.42 6.97
C GLY A 257 -12.86 1.17 6.46
N GLY A 258 -12.92 2.50 6.47
CA GLY A 258 -11.89 3.37 5.89
C GLY A 258 -10.49 3.25 6.50
N THR A 259 -10.35 2.60 7.65
CA THR A 259 -9.05 2.30 8.30
C THR A 259 -8.59 0.86 8.07
N THR A 260 -9.37 0.04 7.37
CA THR A 260 -8.99 -1.34 7.04
C THR A 260 -7.86 -1.33 6.00
N PRO A 261 -6.72 -1.99 6.26
CA PRO A 261 -5.63 -2.04 5.30
C PRO A 261 -6.00 -2.92 4.08
N PRO A 262 -5.46 -2.64 2.88
CA PRO A 262 -5.81 -3.38 1.66
C PRO A 262 -5.64 -4.90 1.77
N ILE A 263 -4.58 -5.37 2.43
CA ILE A 263 -4.34 -6.81 2.65
C ILE A 263 -5.48 -7.50 3.41
N GLU A 264 -6.09 -6.81 4.37
CA GLU A 264 -7.20 -7.35 5.17
C GLU A 264 -8.46 -7.49 4.31
N VAL A 265 -8.73 -6.50 3.44
CA VAL A 265 -9.82 -6.59 2.46
C VAL A 265 -9.58 -7.71 1.46
N VAL A 266 -8.33 -7.93 1.05
CA VAL A 266 -7.99 -9.03 0.12
C VAL A 266 -8.24 -10.40 0.76
N ARG A 267 -7.80 -10.60 2.01
CA ARG A 267 -8.03 -11.86 2.76
C ARG A 267 -9.53 -12.14 2.93
N PHE A 268 -10.30 -11.12 3.31
CA PHE A 268 -11.74 -11.22 3.39
C PHE A 268 -12.35 -11.56 2.02
N GLY A 269 -11.97 -10.82 0.97
CA GLY A 269 -12.49 -11.02 -0.38
C GLY A 269 -12.21 -12.42 -0.93
N TRP A 270 -11.01 -12.94 -0.71
CA TRP A 270 -10.65 -14.31 -1.06
C TRP A 270 -11.54 -15.35 -0.37
N SER A 271 -11.74 -15.18 0.94
CA SER A 271 -12.60 -16.08 1.72
C SER A 271 -14.06 -16.02 1.25
N LEU A 272 -14.55 -14.81 0.95
CA LEU A 272 -15.90 -14.62 0.41
C LEU A 272 -16.07 -15.29 -0.96
N LEU A 273 -15.09 -15.14 -1.87
CA LEU A 273 -15.14 -15.82 -3.18
C LEU A 273 -15.24 -17.33 -3.01
N LYS A 274 -14.46 -17.91 -2.08
CA LYS A 274 -14.47 -19.35 -1.82
C LYS A 274 -15.83 -19.86 -1.36
N GLU A 275 -16.41 -19.21 -0.35
CA GLU A 275 -17.73 -19.59 0.16
C GLU A 275 -18.83 -19.34 -0.88
N TRP A 276 -18.77 -18.23 -1.60
CA TRP A 276 -19.72 -17.91 -2.67
C TRP A 276 -19.68 -18.94 -3.81
N CYS A 277 -18.50 -19.30 -4.31
CA CYS A 277 -18.35 -20.31 -5.36
C CYS A 277 -18.85 -21.68 -4.91
N SER A 278 -18.56 -22.07 -3.66
CA SER A 278 -19.06 -23.32 -3.10
C SER A 278 -20.59 -23.35 -3.03
N LYS A 279 -21.21 -22.24 -2.61
CA LYS A 279 -22.67 -22.09 -2.52
C LYS A 279 -23.34 -22.12 -3.90
N GLU A 280 -22.74 -21.44 -4.87
CA GLU A 280 -23.26 -21.29 -6.23
C GLU A 280 -22.86 -22.42 -7.19
N ARG A 281 -22.12 -23.42 -6.69
CA ARG A 281 -21.58 -24.57 -7.46
C ARG A 281 -20.76 -24.13 -8.67
N VAL A 282 -19.93 -23.10 -8.48
CA VAL A 282 -19.00 -22.60 -9.49
C VAL A 282 -17.65 -23.27 -9.27
N GLU A 283 -17.17 -24.00 -10.26
CA GLU A 283 -15.84 -24.63 -10.24
C GLU A 283 -14.75 -23.56 -10.40
N TRP A 284 -14.36 -22.96 -9.27
CA TRP A 284 -13.31 -21.96 -9.21
C TRP A 284 -12.11 -22.47 -8.42
N ASN A 285 -10.95 -22.47 -9.07
CA ASN A 285 -9.66 -22.82 -8.48
C ASN A 285 -8.79 -21.56 -8.41
N GLY A 286 -8.92 -20.83 -7.31
CA GLY A 286 -8.16 -19.60 -7.13
C GLY A 286 -6.65 -19.81 -7.12
N ARG A 287 -5.91 -18.79 -7.54
CA ARG A 287 -4.46 -18.74 -7.75
C ARG A 287 -3.69 -17.87 -6.74
N LEU A 288 -4.37 -17.10 -5.88
CA LEU A 288 -3.69 -16.25 -4.90
C LEU A 288 -3.08 -17.00 -3.71
N GLY A 289 -3.53 -18.23 -3.44
CA GLY A 289 -2.94 -19.07 -2.40
C GLY A 289 -3.01 -18.49 -0.99
N LEU A 290 -4.08 -17.73 -0.69
CA LEU A 290 -4.35 -17.13 0.62
C LEU A 290 -5.14 -18.06 1.55
#